data_AF-A0A7G8HCV5-F1
#
_entry.id   AF-A0A7G8HCV5-F1
#
_cell.length_a   1.000
_cell.length_b   1.000
_cell.length_c   1.000
_cell.angle_alpha   90.00
_cell.angle_beta   90.00
_cell.angle_gamma   90.00
#
_symmetry.space_group_name_H-M   'P 1'
#
loop_
_entity.id
_entity.type
_entity.pdbx_description
1 polymer ?
#
loop_
_entity_poly.entity_id
_entity_poly.type
_entity_poly.pdbx_seq_one_letter_code
_entity_poly.pdbx_strand_id
1 'polypeptide(L)'
;MTRDNRIALFLMEELVAALRVNDPDAFRGLLSEGIQKLGVTEVEEMLLVWLYSFLTAEEQNRLLGWQGRGLQMTRRRGSNEL
;
A
#
# COMPACT_ATOMS: atom_id res chain seq x y z
N MET A 1 7.66 -20.89 -8.69
CA MET A 1 7.73 -19.61 -7.94
C MET A 1 8.73 -18.70 -8.64
N THR A 2 8.25 -17.65 -9.31
CA THR A 2 9.05 -16.60 -9.94
C THR A 2 9.68 -15.70 -8.88
N ARG A 3 10.75 -14.99 -9.24
CA ARG A 3 11.46 -14.03 -8.36
C ARG A 3 10.51 -12.96 -7.82
N ASP A 4 9.54 -12.57 -8.63
CA ASP A 4 8.52 -11.56 -8.36
C ASP A 4 7.60 -11.99 -7.21
N ASN A 5 7.25 -13.29 -7.11
CA ASN A 5 6.46 -13.80 -5.99
C ASN A 5 7.18 -13.71 -4.64
N ARG A 6 8.51 -13.84 -4.62
CA ARG A 6 9.28 -13.70 -3.36
C ARG A 6 9.36 -12.25 -2.91
N ILE A 7 9.50 -11.33 -3.86
CA ILE A 7 9.51 -9.89 -3.59
C ILE A 7 8.13 -9.44 -3.11
N ALA A 8 7.05 -9.90 -3.74
CA ALA A 8 5.68 -9.63 -3.32
C ALA A 8 5.37 -10.15 -1.91
N LEU A 9 5.81 -11.37 -1.57
CA LEU A 9 5.61 -11.93 -0.23
C LEU A 9 6.34 -11.12 0.84
N PHE A 10 7.61 -10.77 0.59
CA PHE A 10 8.42 -9.95 1.51
C PHE A 10 7.80 -8.56 1.70
N LEU A 11 7.36 -7.93 0.62
CA LEU A 11 6.70 -6.63 0.68
C LEU A 11 5.40 -6.69 1.48
N MET A 12 4.61 -7.76 1.34
CA MET A 12 3.40 -7.95 2.13
C MET A 12 3.69 -8.07 3.62
N GLU A 13 4.68 -8.87 4.03
CA GLU A 13 5.03 -9.02 5.45
C GLU A 13 5.47 -7.68 6.07
N GLU A 14 6.30 -6.92 5.36
CA GLU A 14 6.77 -5.60 5.82
C GLU A 14 5.63 -4.57 5.90
N LEU A 15 4.71 -4.58 4.92
CA LEU A 15 3.52 -3.70 4.94
C LEU A 15 2.61 -4.03 6.12
N VAL A 16 2.39 -5.31 6.43
CA VAL A 16 1.64 -5.74 7.62
C VAL A 16 2.36 -5.30 8.90
N ALA A 17 3.68 -5.46 8.96
CA ALA A 17 4.49 -5.05 10.11
C ALA A 17 4.35 -3.55 10.38
N ALA A 18 4.51 -2.71 9.35
CA ALA A 18 4.33 -1.26 9.42
C ALA A 18 2.91 -0.88 9.86
N LEU A 19 1.89 -1.60 9.38
CA LEU A 19 0.50 -1.38 9.77
C LEU A 19 0.25 -1.71 11.25
N ARG A 20 0.85 -2.80 11.75
CA ARG A 20 0.74 -3.23 13.16
C ARG A 20 1.41 -2.26 14.12
N VAL A 21 2.58 -1.72 13.76
CA VAL A 21 3.26 -0.70 14.56
C VAL A 21 2.68 0.72 14.35
N ASN A 22 1.66 0.84 13.49
CA ASN A 22 1.00 2.11 13.15
C ASN A 22 1.99 3.17 12.64
N ASP A 23 2.93 2.75 11.78
CA ASP A 23 3.92 3.62 11.13
C ASP A 23 3.53 3.88 9.67
N PRO A 24 2.83 5.01 9.38
CA PRO A 24 2.39 5.34 8.03
C PRO A 24 3.52 5.79 7.10
N ASP A 25 4.64 6.27 7.64
CA ASP A 25 5.79 6.72 6.84
C ASP A 25 6.58 5.53 6.31
N ALA A 26 6.83 4.54 7.17
CA ALA A 26 7.39 3.25 6.76
C ALA A 26 6.48 2.56 5.73
N PHE A 27 5.16 2.55 5.97
CA PHE A 27 4.18 1.97 5.05
C PHE A 27 4.24 2.62 3.66
N ARG A 28 4.34 3.95 3.58
CA ARG A 28 4.46 4.69 2.31
C ARG A 28 5.78 4.41 1.59
N GLY A 29 6.88 4.30 2.33
CA GLY A 29 8.19 3.96 1.77
C GLY A 29 8.18 2.57 1.12
N LEU A 30 7.66 1.57 1.83
CA LEU A 30 7.50 0.20 1.35
C LEU A 30 6.57 0.13 0.13
N LEU A 31 5.46 0.86 0.14
CA LEU A 31 4.55 0.97 -1.00
C LEU A 31 5.27 1.51 -2.25
N SER A 32 6.05 2.58 -2.10
CA SER A 32 6.80 3.19 -3.21
C SER A 32 7.87 2.23 -3.76
N GLU A 33 8.55 1.50 -2.89
CA GLU A 33 9.54 0.50 -3.29
C GLU A 33 8.87 -0.69 -4.03
N GLY A 34 7.73 -1.15 -3.53
CA GLY A 34 6.93 -2.19 -4.16
C GLY A 34 6.48 -1.81 -5.55
N ILE A 35 5.96 -0.59 -5.71
CA ILE A 35 5.48 -0.06 -7.00
C ILE A 35 6.63 0.00 -8.01
N GLN A 36 7.84 0.39 -7.58
CA GLN A 36 9.00 0.43 -8.48
C GLN A 36 9.47 -0.96 -8.92
N LYS A 37 9.27 -1.99 -8.09
CA LYS A 37 9.74 -3.35 -8.38
C LYS A 37 8.70 -4.22 -9.11
N LEU A 38 7.42 -4.06 -8.78
CA LEU A 38 6.32 -4.92 -9.23
C LEU A 38 5.33 -4.19 -10.15
N GLY A 39 5.27 -2.86 -10.07
CA GLY A 39 4.28 -2.04 -10.77
C GLY A 39 3.11 -1.62 -9.87
N VAL A 40 2.43 -0.54 -10.26
CA VAL A 40 1.30 0.03 -9.50
C VAL A 40 0.14 -0.96 -9.41
N THR A 41 -0.24 -1.56 -10.55
CA THR A 41 -1.39 -2.46 -10.65
C THR A 41 -1.22 -3.69 -9.75
N GLU A 42 -0.08 -4.36 -9.83
CA GLU A 42 0.18 -5.55 -9.03
C GLU A 42 0.20 -5.26 -7.52
N VAL A 43 0.75 -4.11 -7.13
CA VAL A 43 0.79 -3.70 -5.72
C VAL A 43 -0.60 -3.31 -5.22
N GLU A 44 -1.42 -2.62 -6.03
CA GLU A 44 -2.80 -2.29 -5.67
C GLU A 44 -3.68 -3.54 -5.55
N GLU A 45 -3.60 -4.48 -6.49
CA GLU A 45 -4.36 -5.73 -6.41
C GLU A 45 -3.90 -6.58 -5.21
N MET A 46 -2.60 -6.65 -4.95
CA MET A 46 -2.08 -7.35 -3.77
C MET A 46 -2.54 -6.70 -2.46
N LEU A 47 -2.56 -5.37 -2.39
CA LEU A 47 -3.08 -4.65 -1.22
C LEU A 47 -4.58 -4.86 -1.01
N LEU A 48 -5.37 -4.76 -2.08
CA LEU A 48 -6.84 -4.83 -1.97
C LEU A 48 -7.38 -6.24 -1.86
N VAL A 49 -6.76 -7.22 -2.54
CA VAL A 49 -7.26 -8.60 -2.57
C VAL A 49 -6.65 -9.41 -1.43
N TRP A 50 -5.34 -9.30 -1.23
CA TRP A 50 -4.61 -10.12 -0.25
C TRP A 50 -4.51 -9.43 1.12
N LEU A 51 -3.98 -8.20 1.19
CA LEU A 51 -3.80 -7.53 2.47
C LEU A 51 -5.15 -7.34 3.17
N TYR A 52 -6.15 -6.84 2.45
CA TYR A 52 -7.51 -6.64 3.00
C TYR A 52 -8.11 -7.93 3.61
N SER A 53 -7.86 -9.10 3.01
CA SER A 53 -8.33 -10.40 3.50
C SER A 53 -7.60 -10.89 4.76
N PHE A 54 -6.37 -10.42 4.99
CA PHE A 54 -5.55 -10.78 6.15
C PHE A 54 -5.70 -9.82 7.34
N LEU A 55 -6.20 -8.61 7.10
CA LEU A 55 -6.36 -7.59 8.14
C LEU A 55 -7.67 -7.77 8.91
N THR A 56 -7.61 -7.51 10.21
CA THR A 56 -8.80 -7.36 11.06
C THR A 56 -9.59 -6.09 10.71
N ALA A 57 -10.85 -6.00 11.12
CA ALA A 57 -11.69 -4.83 10.84
C ALA A 57 -11.06 -3.50 11.32
N GLU A 58 -10.31 -3.52 12.43
CA GLU A 58 -9.61 -2.34 12.94
C GLU A 58 -8.43 -1.93 12.05
N GLU A 59 -7.65 -2.91 11.60
CA GLU A 59 -6.52 -2.72 10.68
C GLU A 59 -6.99 -2.26 9.29
N GLN A 60 -8.10 -2.81 8.78
CA GLN A 60 -8.75 -2.36 7.55
C GLN A 60 -9.18 -0.90 7.67
N ASN A 61 -9.77 -0.50 8.79
CA ASN A 61 -10.18 0.90 9.02
C ASN A 61 -8.97 1.84 9.08
N ARG A 62 -7.83 1.41 9.64
CA ARG A 62 -6.57 2.18 9.61
C ARG A 62 -6.01 2.30 8.19
N LEU A 63 -6.00 1.21 7.42
CA LEU A 63 -5.57 1.19 6.02
C LEU A 63 -6.41 2.13 5.16
N LEU A 64 -7.74 2.07 5.29
CA LEU A 64 -8.67 2.98 4.61
C LEU A 64 -8.45 4.43 5.04
N GLY A 65 -8.18 4.67 6.32
CA GLY A 65 -7.83 6.00 6.85
C GLY A 65 -6.50 6.55 6.30
N TRP A 66 -5.57 5.68 5.92
CA TRP A 66 -4.29 6.05 5.30
C TRP A 66 -4.44 6.28 3.80
N GLN A 67 -5.21 5.44 3.10
CA GLN A 67 -5.53 5.63 1.68
C GLN A 67 -6.40 6.88 1.44
N GLY A 68 -7.40 7.14 2.28
CA GLY A 68 -8.24 8.35 2.19
C GLY A 68 -7.46 9.66 2.38
N ARG A 69 -6.29 9.60 3.02
CA ARG A 69 -5.34 10.73 3.13
C ARG A 69 -4.24 10.70 2.04
N GLY A 70 -3.89 9.54 1.50
CA GLY A 70 -2.91 9.38 0.42
C GLY A 70 -3.45 9.75 -0.97
N LEU A 71 -4.68 9.37 -1.31
CA LEU A 71 -5.29 9.66 -2.62
C LEU A 71 -5.75 11.12 -2.80
N GLN A 72 -5.81 11.92 -1.72
CA GLN A 72 -6.05 13.36 -1.87
C GLN A 72 -4.82 14.11 -2.40
N MET A 73 -3.60 13.55 -2.26
CA MET A 73 -2.38 14.19 -2.78
C MET A 73 -2.20 14.01 -4.28
N THR A 74 -2.75 12.95 -4.88
CA THR A 74 -2.69 12.74 -6.34
C THR A 74 -3.82 13.44 -7.10
N ARG A 75 -4.92 13.83 -6.42
CA ARG A 75 -6.03 14.57 -7.05
C ARG A 75 -5.92 16.10 -6.98
N ARG A 76 -5.02 16.65 -6.14
CA ARG A 76 -4.79 18.11 -6.02
C ARG A 76 -3.68 18.66 -6.93
N ARG A 77 -3.17 17.89 -7.87
CA ARG A 77 -2.25 18.38 -8.93
C ARG A 77 -2.95 18.30 -10.29
N GLY A 78 -4.07 19.01 -10.43
CA GLY A 78 -4.88 19.02 -11.65
C GLY A 78 -6.01 20.04 -11.65
N SER A 79 -5.87 21.12 -10.88
CA SER A 79 -6.81 22.26 -10.91
C SER A 79 -6.02 23.55 -10.70
N ASN A 80 -5.09 23.79 -11.61
CA ASN A 80 -4.66 25.14 -11.96
C ASN A 80 -4.26 25.06 -13.44
N GLU A 81 -4.61 26.09 -14.21
CA GLU A 81 -4.39 26.24 -15.67
C GLU A 81 -5.52 25.71 -16.57
N LEU A 82 -6.68 26.38 -16.52
CA LEU A 82 -7.16 27.35 -17.56
C LEU A 82 -8.65 27.66 -17.37
#